data_AF-A0A2T0UBP4-F1
#
_entry.id   AF-A0A2T0UBP4-F1
#
_cell.length_a   1.000
_cell.length_b   1.000
_cell.length_c   1.000
_cell.angle_alpha   90.00
_cell.angle_beta   90.00
_cell.angle_gamma   90.00
#
_symmetry.space_group_name_H-M   'P 1'
#
loop_
_entity.id
_entity.type
_entity.pdbx_description
1 polymer ?
#
loop_
_entity_poly.entity_id
_entity_poly.type
_entity_poly.pdbx_seq_one_letter_code
_entity_poly.pdbx_strand_id
1 'polypeptide(L)' 'MKQALNLTFKDLDYNFQVIRFPTVSKSCIEVQVLLNHVTRTLVKNTATWRLKGNVPHDQELIEAIGQIIDERYRLS' A
#
# COMPACT_ATOMS: atom_id res chain seq x y z
N MET A 1 -9.16 -13.26 3.64
CA MET A 1 -9.85 -12.31 4.54
C MET A 1 -9.48 -10.89 4.11
N LYS A 2 -10.46 -10.03 3.81
CA LYS A 2 -10.24 -8.60 3.50
C LYS A 2 -10.33 -7.82 4.81
N GLN A 3 -9.23 -7.73 5.57
CA GLN A 3 -9.22 -7.02 6.85
C GLN A 3 -8.82 -5.56 6.61
N ALA A 4 -9.61 -4.63 7.16
CA ALA A 4 -9.23 -3.23 7.21
C ALA A 4 -8.15 -3.02 8.28
N LEU A 5 -7.17 -2.20 7.95
CA LEU A 5 -6.01 -1.85 8.77
C LEU A 5 -6.06 -0.34 9.01
N ASN A 6 -5.78 0.05 10.24
CA ASN A 6 -5.71 1.44 10.64
C ASN A 6 -4.24 1.81 10.84
N LEU A 7 -3.87 3.01 10.40
CA LEU A 7 -2.56 3.60 10.58
C LEU A 7 -2.75 5.06 10.99
N THR A 8 -2.13 5.48 12.09
CA THR A 8 -2.04 6.89 12.45
C THR A 8 -0.76 7.46 11.84
N PHE A 9 -0.88 8.52 11.05
CA PHE A 9 0.23 9.18 10.37
C PHE A 9 0.04 10.70 10.41
N LYS A 10 1.03 11.44 10.94
CA LYS A 10 0.97 12.90 11.13
C LYS A 10 -0.34 13.35 11.83
N ASP A 11 -0.66 12.70 12.95
CA ASP A 11 -1.87 12.95 13.76
C ASP A 11 -3.22 12.74 13.04
N LEU A 12 -3.20 12.08 11.88
CA LEU A 12 -4.39 11.71 11.12
C LEU A 12 -4.52 10.18 11.07
N ASP A 13 -5.73 9.69 11.30
CA ASP A 13 -6.03 8.28 11.17
C ASP A 13 -6.42 7.94 9.73
N TYR A 14 -5.71 6.97 9.17
CA TYR A 14 -5.97 6.42 7.85
C TYR A 14 -6.47 4.99 7.98
N ASN A 15 -7.52 4.68 7.23
CA ASN A 15 -7.96 3.31 7.05
C ASN A 15 -7.56 2.83 5.66
N PHE A 16 -6.94 1.65 5.60
CA PHE A 16 -6.72 0.96 4.34
C PHE A 16 -7.08 -0.52 4.39
N GLN A 17 -7.46 -1.07 3.25
CA GLN A 17 -7.78 -2.49 3.10
C GLN A 17 -7.15 -3.03 1.83
N VAL A 18 -6.44 -4.17 1.92
CA VAL A 18 -5.98 -4.87 0.71
C VAL A 18 -7.19 -5.54 0.04
N ILE A 19 -7.53 -5.07 -1.16
CA ILE A 19 -8.70 -5.55 -1.92
C ILE A 19 -8.34 -6.56 -3.01
N ARG A 20 -7.08 -6.55 -3.48
CA ARG A 20 -6.49 -7.63 -4.28
C ARG A 20 -5.15 -8.05 -3.72
N PHE A 21 -4.90 -9.35 -3.74
CA PHE A 21 -3.64 -9.91 -3.29
C PHE A 21 -2.45 -9.36 -4.08
N PRO A 22 -1.26 -9.26 -3.45
CA PRO A 22 -0.04 -8.88 -4.13
C PRO A 22 0.24 -9.74 -5.35
N THR A 23 0.44 -9.09 -6.50
CA THR A 23 0.95 -9.73 -7.70
C THR A 23 2.45 -9.48 -7.76
N VAL A 24 3.22 -10.55 -7.60
CA VAL A 24 4.68 -10.49 -7.63
C VAL A 24 5.15 -10.84 -9.04
N SER A 25 5.84 -9.91 -9.69
CA SER A 25 6.53 -10.11 -10.96
C SER A 25 8.05 -10.09 -10.76
N LYS A 26 8.82 -10.40 -11.81
CA LYS A 26 10.29 -10.36 -11.76
C LYS A 26 10.85 -8.97 -11.45
N SER A 27 10.11 -7.90 -11.76
CA SER A 27 10.57 -6.51 -11.66
C SER A 27 9.87 -5.69 -10.58
N CYS A 28 8.67 -6.09 -10.18
CA CYS A 28 7.85 -5.31 -9.25
C CYS A 28 6.81 -6.15 -8.51
N ILE A 29 6.34 -5.62 -7.38
CA ILE A 29 5.15 -6.10 -6.67
C ILE A 29 4.03 -5.08 -6.86
N GLU A 30 2.84 -5.52 -7.25
CA GLU A 30 1.65 -4.66 -7.33
C GLU A 30 0.58 -5.11 -6.34
N VAL A 31 -0.02 -4.16 -5.62
CA VAL A 31 -1.09 -4.40 -4.65
C VAL A 31 -2.20 -3.39 -4.85
N GLN A 32 -3.45 -3.84 -4.87
CA GLN A 32 -4.60 -2.93 -4.82
C GLN A 32 -5.12 -2.79 -3.41
N VAL A 33 -5.24 -1.55 -2.97
CA VAL A 33 -5.80 -1.19 -1.67
C VAL A 33 -7.00 -0.26 -1.84
N LEU A 34 -7.90 -0.30 -0.88
CA LEU A 34 -8.86 0.76 -0.64
C LEU A 34 -8.26 1.65 0.45
N LEU A 35 -7.88 2.89 0.13
CA LEU A 35 -7.35 3.88 1.07
C LEU A 35 -8.38 5.00 1.21
N ASN A 36 -8.92 5.22 2.41
CA ASN A 36 -9.99 6.19 2.66
C ASN A 36 -11.15 6.06 1.65
N HIS A 37 -11.63 4.84 1.43
CA HIS A 37 -12.69 4.50 0.45
C HIS A 37 -12.34 4.69 -1.03
N VAL A 38 -11.10 5.06 -1.35
CA VAL A 38 -10.65 5.21 -2.73
C VAL A 38 -9.73 4.05 -3.13
N THR A 39 -10.04 3.41 -4.26
CA THR A 39 -9.17 2.36 -4.79
C THR A 39 -7.88 2.96 -5.32
N ARG A 40 -6.77 2.44 -4.83
CA ARG A 40 -5.40 2.81 -5.21
C ARG A 40 -4.60 1.56 -5.53
N THR A 41 -3.67 1.68 -6.47
CA THR A 41 -2.70 0.62 -6.78
C THR A 41 -1.34 1.08 -6.28
N LEU A 42 -0.74 0.31 -5.39
CA LEU A 42 0.63 0.51 -4.93
C LEU A 42 1.55 -0.42 -5.71
N VAL A 43 2.75 0.07 -6.03
CA VAL A 43 3.79 -0.66 -6.75
C VAL A 43 5.09 -0.55 -5.97
N LYS A 44 5.75 -1.68 -5.73
CA LYS A 44 7.09 -1.76 -5.17
C LYS A 44 8.09 -2.07 -6.27
N ASN A 45 9.01 -1.16 -6.53
CA ASN A 45 10.18 -1.40 -7.39
C ASN A 45 11.44 -1.32 -6.51
N THR A 46 12.30 -2.35 -6.62
CA THR A 46 13.61 -2.54 -5.96
C THR A 46 13.64 -2.47 -4.42
N ALA A 47 12.97 -1.51 -3.77
CA ALA A 47 12.80 -1.44 -2.31
C ALA A 47 11.67 -0.50 -1.85
N THR A 48 11.19 0.43 -2.68
CA THR A 48 10.26 1.49 -2.25
C THR A 48 8.86 1.27 -2.78
N TRP A 49 7.86 1.53 -1.94
CA TRP A 49 6.45 1.53 -2.33
C TRP A 49 6.05 2.89 -2.87
N ARG A 50 5.31 2.90 -3.98
CA ARG A 50 4.81 4.11 -4.64
C ARG A 50 3.40 3.87 -5.14
N LEU A 51 2.64 4.94 -5.35
CA LEU A 51 1.37 4.85 -6.05
C LEU A 51 1.59 4.69 -7.56
N LYS A 52 0.78 3.82 -8.17
CA LYS A 52 0.70 3.69 -9.62
C LYS A 52 -0.07 4.89 -10.18
N GLY A 53 0.58 5.64 -11.07
CA GLY A 53 0.01 6.83 -11.70
C GLY A 53 0.45 8.13 -11.02
N ASN A 54 0.07 9.25 -11.63
CA ASN A 54 0.53 10.58 -11.21
C ASN A 54 -0.48 11.27 -10.27
N VAL A 55 -0.86 10.58 -9.19
CA VAL A 55 -1.82 11.11 -8.20
C VAL A 55 -1.04 11.78 -7.07
N PRO A 56 -1.34 13.05 -6.72
CA PRO A 56 -0.74 13.70 -5.56
C PRO A 56 -1.08 12.93 -4.29
N HIS A 57 -0.06 12.48 -3.56
CA HIS A 57 -0.19 11.82 -2.27
C HIS A 57 1.11 11.99 -1.49
N ASP A 58 1.02 11.87 -0.17
CA ASP A 58 2.18 11.88 0.71
C ASP A 58 2.96 10.57 0.53
N GLN A 59 4.19 10.65 0.02
CA GLN A 59 5.03 9.49 -0.26
C GLN A 59 5.37 8.70 1.02
N GLU A 60 5.55 9.39 2.16
CA GLU A 60 5.84 8.75 3.44
C GLU A 60 4.66 7.90 3.93
N LEU A 61 3.43 8.37 3.72
CA LEU A 61 2.22 7.59 4.01
C LEU A 61 2.16 6.31 3.16
N ILE A 62 2.46 6.43 1.86
CA ILE A 62 2.45 5.29 0.94
C ILE A 62 3.53 4.27 1.30
N GLU A 63 4.70 4.72 1.72
CA GLU A 63 5.76 3.85 2.22
C GLU A 63 5.35 3.14 3.51
N ALA A 64 4.75 3.83 4.47
CA ALA A 64 4.26 3.24 5.71
C ALA A 64 3.18 2.15 5.45
N ILE A 65 2.22 2.43 4.56
CA ILE A 65 1.23 1.43 4.13
C ILE A 65 1.92 0.24 3.47
N GLY A 66 2.89 0.51 2.61
CA GLY A 66 3.68 -0.50 1.93
C GLY A 66 4.45 -1.42 2.88
N GLN A 67 5.06 -0.88 3.93
CA GLN A 67 5.76 -1.66 4.96
C GLN A 67 4.81 -2.61 5.69
N ILE A 68 3.62 -2.14 6.07
CA ILE A 68 2.60 -3.00 6.70
C ILE A 68 2.19 -4.14 5.75
N ILE A 69 2.09 -3.86 4.44
CA ILE A 69 1.80 -4.87 3.43
C ILE A 69 2.96 -5.88 3.32
N ASP A 70 4.21 -5.42 3.31
CA ASP A 70 5.37 -6.31 3.27
C ASP A 70 5.38 -7.28 4.45
N GLU A 71 5.18 -6.78 5.68
CA GLU A 71 5.14 -7.59 6.90
C GLU A 71 3.98 -8.59 6.88
N ARG A 72 2.78 -8.12 6.52
CA ARG A 72 1.56 -8.93 6.55
C ARG A 72 1.58 -10.06 5.54
N TYR A 73 2.17 -9.83 4.37
CA TYR A 73 2.20 -10.79 3.27
C TYR A 73 3.57 -11.46 3.09
N ARG A 74 4.54 -11.14 3.94
CA ARG A 74 5.93 -11.65 3.90
C ARG A 74 6.56 -11.45 2.53
N LEU A 75 6.51 -10.21 2.04
CA LEU A 75 7.03 -9.79 0.73
C LEU A 75 8.43 -9.15 0.81
N SER A 76 8.98 -9.07 2.02
CA SER A 76 10.35 -8.67 2.35
C SER A 76 11.35 -9.80 2.12
#